data_AF-A0A7S2ZAP3-F1
#
_entry.id   AF-A0A7S2ZAP3-F1
#
_cell.length_a   1.000
_cell.length_b   1.000
_cell.length_c   1.000
_cell.angle_alpha   90.00
_cell.angle_beta   90.00
_cell.angle_gamma   90.00
#
_symmetry.space_group_name_H-M   'P 1'
#
loop_
_entity.id
_entity.type
_entity.pdbx_description
1 polymer ?
#
loop_
_entity_poly.entity_id
_entity_poly.type
_entity_poly.pdbx_seq_one_letter_code
_entity_poly.pdbx_strand_id
1 'polypeptide(L)'
;IDTDLAVIDEALKAVRKAGVKLQVGFNRRFDCNYSRVRQAVVSGEIGTPQIFHITSRDPSPPPIEYVKSSGGIWLDCTIHDFDMARFLVGDDVEEVYALGAVNIDKEIEEYGDIDTSVISLKFKNGVIGTIDNSRRAVYGYDQRCEVFGSKGSVSINNNYPNSAVVSTAE
;
A
#
# COMPACT_ATOMS: atom_id res chain seq x y z
N ILE A 1 7.02 10.45 8.93
CA ILE A 1 7.51 9.28 9.71
C ILE A 1 9.00 9.29 9.49
N ASP A 2 9.81 9.14 10.54
CA ASP A 2 11.27 9.12 10.37
C ASP A 2 11.71 7.82 9.67
N THR A 3 12.85 7.82 9.01
CA THR A 3 13.41 6.62 8.34
C THR A 3 14.42 5.88 9.21
N ASP A 4 14.82 6.45 10.35
CA ASP A 4 15.69 5.82 11.35
C ASP A 4 14.87 5.18 12.48
N LEU A 5 15.04 3.86 12.65
CA LEU A 5 14.35 3.08 13.68
C LEU A 5 14.67 3.54 15.11
N ALA A 6 15.91 3.98 15.39
CA ALA A 6 16.28 4.46 16.71
C ALA A 6 15.54 5.77 17.04
N VAL A 7 15.39 6.66 16.06
CA VAL A 7 14.63 7.90 16.21
C VAL A 7 13.15 7.60 16.43
N ILE A 8 12.59 6.63 15.70
CA ILE A 8 11.21 6.16 15.91
C ILE A 8 11.05 5.63 17.34
N ASP A 9 11.97 4.78 17.82
CA ASP A 9 11.91 4.20 19.16
C ASP A 9 11.96 5.27 20.26
N GLU A 10 12.82 6.27 20.11
CA GLU A 10 12.90 7.40 21.05
C GLU A 10 11.62 8.25 21.04
N ALA A 11 11.05 8.53 19.86
CA ALA A 11 9.77 9.23 19.76
C ALA A 11 8.64 8.44 20.46
N LEU A 12 8.59 7.12 20.27
CA LEU A 12 7.59 6.26 20.94
C LEU A 12 7.81 6.21 22.46
N LYS A 13 9.06 6.19 22.95
CA LYS A 13 9.38 6.28 24.39
C LYS A 13 8.91 7.63 24.96
N ALA A 14 9.15 8.73 24.26
CA ALA A 14 8.73 10.06 24.69
C ALA A 14 7.21 10.17 24.81
N VAL A 15 6.46 9.68 23.81
CA VAL A 15 4.98 9.63 23.84
C VAL A 15 4.47 8.82 25.03
N ARG A 16 5.04 7.62 25.27
CA ARG A 16 4.69 6.79 26.43
C ARG A 16 4.94 7.51 27.76
N LYS A 17 6.10 8.17 27.89
CA LYS A 17 6.46 8.94 29.09
C LYS A 17 5.53 10.11 29.34
N ALA A 18 5.11 10.81 28.28
CA ALA A 18 4.21 11.95 28.37
C ALA A 18 2.74 11.55 28.62
N GLY A 19 2.37 10.27 28.39
CA GLY A 19 0.99 9.79 28.56
C GLY A 19 0.01 10.36 27.53
N VAL A 20 0.50 10.80 26.38
CA VAL A 20 -0.31 11.40 25.30
C VAL A 20 -0.69 10.38 24.24
N LYS A 21 -1.74 10.67 23.47
CA LYS A 21 -2.13 9.85 22.31
C LYS A 21 -1.25 10.21 21.10
N LEU A 22 -0.84 9.19 20.34
CA LEU A 22 -0.16 9.33 19.05
C LEU A 22 -0.92 8.52 18.00
N GLN A 23 -1.23 9.14 16.87
CA GLN A 23 -1.80 8.47 15.70
C GLN A 23 -0.89 8.73 14.50
N VAL A 24 -0.46 7.65 13.83
CA VAL A 24 0.28 7.74 12.56
C VAL A 24 -0.71 7.95 11.42
N GLY A 25 -0.39 8.87 10.51
CA GLY A 25 -1.28 9.38 9.46
C GLY A 25 -1.48 8.46 8.26
N PHE A 26 -1.74 7.16 8.44
CA PHE A 26 -2.10 6.26 7.34
C PHE A 26 -3.56 6.45 6.92
N ASN A 27 -3.80 7.53 6.15
CA ASN A 27 -5.14 7.98 5.77
C ASN A 27 -5.93 6.97 4.93
N ARG A 28 -5.27 6.11 4.14
CA ARG A 28 -5.94 5.10 3.30
C ARG A 28 -6.81 4.13 4.12
N ARG A 29 -6.51 3.92 5.41
CA ARG A 29 -7.37 3.14 6.33
C ARG A 29 -8.75 3.75 6.55
N PHE A 30 -8.91 5.05 6.29
CA PHE A 30 -10.15 5.81 6.48
C PHE A 30 -10.91 6.03 5.17
N ASP A 31 -10.36 5.60 4.04
CA ASP A 31 -11.13 5.52 2.80
C ASP A 31 -12.27 4.51 2.97
N CYS A 32 -13.46 4.86 2.50
CA CYS A 32 -14.66 4.06 2.72
C CYS A 32 -14.61 2.70 2.00
N ASN A 33 -13.92 2.62 0.86
CA ASN A 33 -13.78 1.39 0.10
C ASN A 33 -12.82 0.42 0.82
N TYR A 34 -11.64 0.88 1.25
CA TYR A 34 -10.72 0.07 2.05
C TYR A 34 -11.32 -0.34 3.40
N SER A 35 -12.09 0.56 4.05
CA SER A 35 -12.82 0.24 5.27
C SER A 35 -13.84 -0.88 5.06
N ARG A 36 -14.55 -0.88 3.91
CA ARG A 36 -15.51 -1.94 3.55
C ARG A 36 -14.85 -3.29 3.28
N VAL A 37 -13.67 -3.29 2.64
CA VAL A 37 -12.84 -4.50 2.46
C VAL A 37 -12.47 -5.07 3.82
N ARG A 38 -11.94 -4.25 4.72
CA ARG A 38 -11.60 -4.68 6.08
C ARG A 38 -12.81 -5.25 6.82
N GLN A 39 -13.97 -4.62 6.68
CA GLN A 39 -15.21 -5.13 7.28
C GLN A 39 -15.58 -6.52 6.76
N ALA A 40 -15.51 -6.76 5.44
CA ALA A 40 -15.78 -8.08 4.84
C ALA A 40 -14.83 -9.17 5.37
N VAL A 41 -13.55 -8.82 5.55
CA VAL A 41 -12.55 -9.74 6.10
C VAL A 41 -12.87 -10.06 7.57
N VAL A 42 -13.07 -9.03 8.41
CA VAL A 42 -13.27 -9.21 9.86
C VAL A 42 -14.61 -9.87 10.19
N SER A 43 -15.65 -9.60 9.41
CA SER A 43 -16.98 -10.20 9.60
C SER A 43 -17.05 -11.66 9.12
N GLY A 44 -16.04 -12.14 8.39
CA GLY A 44 -16.03 -13.47 7.79
C GLY A 44 -16.93 -13.62 6.55
N GLU A 45 -17.34 -12.51 5.94
CA GLU A 45 -18.16 -12.48 4.71
C GLU A 45 -17.49 -13.26 3.56
N ILE A 46 -16.17 -13.15 3.44
CA ILE A 46 -15.35 -13.89 2.46
C ILE A 46 -14.75 -15.19 3.03
N GLY A 47 -15.14 -15.59 4.25
CA GLY A 47 -14.55 -16.75 4.94
C GLY A 47 -13.15 -16.45 5.49
N THR A 48 -12.27 -17.45 5.43
CA THR A 48 -10.87 -17.33 5.86
C THR A 48 -10.06 -16.70 4.73
N PRO A 49 -9.40 -15.53 4.92
CA PRO A 49 -8.52 -14.96 3.90
C PRO A 49 -7.41 -15.92 3.52
N GLN A 50 -7.00 -15.91 2.26
CA GLN A 50 -6.00 -16.81 1.70
C GLN A 50 -4.96 -16.05 0.88
N ILE A 51 -5.43 -15.17 -0.01
CA ILE A 51 -4.59 -14.38 -0.91
C ILE A 51 -5.04 -12.92 -0.90
N PHE A 52 -4.10 -11.98 -0.96
CA PHE A 52 -4.42 -10.57 -1.23
C PHE A 52 -3.55 -9.99 -2.35
N HIS A 53 -4.07 -8.95 -3.00
CA HIS A 53 -3.33 -8.15 -3.97
C HIS A 53 -3.56 -6.67 -3.69
N ILE A 54 -2.51 -5.86 -3.73
CA ILE A 54 -2.58 -4.40 -3.70
C ILE A 54 -1.83 -3.85 -4.90
N THR A 55 -2.49 -2.99 -5.66
CA THR A 55 -1.87 -2.22 -6.74
C THR A 55 -1.90 -0.75 -6.38
N SER A 56 -0.73 -0.12 -6.36
CA SER A 56 -0.55 1.28 -5.96
C SER A 56 0.39 2.00 -6.93
N ARG A 57 -0.17 2.79 -7.85
CA ARG A 57 0.58 3.50 -8.89
C ARG A 57 0.26 4.99 -8.86
N ASP A 58 1.31 5.80 -8.87
CA ASP A 58 1.22 7.25 -8.87
C ASP A 58 1.11 7.78 -10.30
N PRO A 59 0.45 8.94 -10.54
CA PRO A 59 0.32 9.50 -11.88
C PRO A 59 1.66 9.91 -12.50
N SER A 60 2.61 10.32 -11.67
CA SER A 60 3.95 10.76 -12.07
C SER A 60 4.94 10.63 -10.91
N PRO A 61 6.25 10.44 -11.17
CA PRO A 61 7.26 10.45 -10.13
C PRO A 61 7.29 11.80 -9.39
N PRO A 62 7.70 11.83 -8.11
CA PRO A 62 7.95 13.08 -7.43
C PRO A 62 9.17 13.80 -8.04
N PRO A 63 9.36 15.11 -7.75
CA PRO A 63 10.57 15.82 -8.16
C PRO A 63 11.85 15.13 -7.65
N ILE A 64 12.93 15.18 -8.44
CA ILE A 64 14.17 14.47 -8.10
C ILE A 64 14.79 14.88 -6.77
N GLU A 65 14.66 16.16 -6.39
CA GLU A 65 15.12 16.65 -5.09
C GLU A 65 14.45 15.93 -3.92
N TYR A 66 13.19 15.52 -4.08
CA TYR A 66 12.49 14.74 -3.07
C TYR A 66 12.97 13.28 -3.05
N VAL A 67 13.19 12.68 -4.23
CA VAL A 67 13.69 11.29 -4.37
C VAL A 67 14.98 11.10 -3.56
N LYS A 68 15.93 12.05 -3.65
CA LYS A 68 17.20 12.06 -2.92
C LYS A 68 17.07 11.86 -1.40
N SER A 69 16.01 12.39 -0.81
CA SER A 69 15.77 12.36 0.64
C SER A 69 14.63 11.44 1.09
N SER A 70 13.97 10.76 0.14
CA SER A 70 12.74 10.00 0.40
C SER A 70 12.96 8.70 1.18
N GLY A 71 14.19 8.18 1.16
CA GLY A 71 14.50 6.82 1.65
C GLY A 71 14.18 5.72 0.64
N GLY A 72 13.77 6.08 -0.57
CA GLY A 72 13.44 5.19 -1.67
C GLY A 72 11.96 4.77 -1.71
N ILE A 73 11.54 4.16 -2.82
CA ILE A 73 10.12 3.83 -3.09
C ILE A 73 9.46 3.03 -1.94
N TRP A 74 10.22 2.19 -1.25
CA TRP A 74 9.70 1.33 -0.19
C TRP A 74 9.27 2.11 1.06
N LEU A 75 10.02 3.16 1.41
CA LEU A 75 9.78 3.98 2.59
C LEU A 75 8.84 5.14 2.28
N ASP A 76 8.80 5.59 1.03
CA ASP A 76 8.02 6.75 0.60
C ASP A 76 6.65 6.39 0.00
N CYS A 77 6.58 5.35 -0.84
CA CYS A 77 5.37 4.96 -1.55
C CYS A 77 4.76 3.69 -0.92
N THR A 78 5.52 2.60 -0.90
CA THR A 78 5.05 1.27 -0.46
C THR A 78 4.73 1.21 1.02
N ILE A 79 5.21 2.15 1.84
CA ILE A 79 4.89 2.23 3.27
C ILE A 79 3.38 2.21 3.53
N HIS A 80 2.60 2.84 2.65
CA HIS A 80 1.14 2.81 2.71
C HIS A 80 0.56 1.42 2.43
N ASP A 81 1.20 0.66 1.54
CA ASP A 81 0.75 -0.68 1.14
C ASP A 81 1.17 -1.74 2.16
N PHE A 82 2.33 -1.60 2.83
CA PHE A 82 2.69 -2.42 3.99
C PHE A 82 1.69 -2.22 5.14
N ASP A 83 1.35 -0.96 5.42
CA ASP A 83 0.34 -0.61 6.41
C ASP A 83 -1.04 -1.16 6.05
N MET A 84 -1.42 -1.07 4.76
CA MET A 84 -2.69 -1.55 4.24
C MET A 84 -2.76 -3.08 4.25
N ALA A 85 -1.71 -3.80 3.85
CA ALA A 85 -1.67 -5.26 3.89
C ALA A 85 -1.92 -5.78 5.32
N ARG A 86 -1.23 -5.21 6.32
CA ARG A 86 -1.48 -5.53 7.73
C ARG A 86 -2.88 -5.15 8.19
N PHE A 87 -3.40 -4.01 7.73
CA PHE A 87 -4.76 -3.59 8.04
C PHE A 87 -5.79 -4.58 7.49
N LEU A 88 -5.71 -4.94 6.21
CA LEU A 88 -6.66 -5.82 5.54
C LEU A 88 -6.60 -7.25 6.11
N VAL A 89 -5.40 -7.84 6.19
CA VAL A 89 -5.21 -9.21 6.70
C VAL A 89 -5.47 -9.32 8.19
N GLY A 90 -5.09 -8.29 8.97
CA GLY A 90 -5.26 -8.28 10.42
C GLY A 90 -4.28 -9.17 11.18
N ASP A 91 -3.10 -9.39 10.61
CA ASP A 91 -2.01 -10.16 11.22
C ASP A 91 -0.65 -9.54 10.87
N ASP A 92 0.43 -10.07 11.44
CA ASP A 92 1.79 -9.64 11.14
C ASP A 92 2.40 -10.43 9.98
N VAL A 93 3.19 -9.72 9.17
CA VAL A 93 4.05 -10.30 8.13
C VAL A 93 5.25 -10.99 8.78
N GLU A 94 5.60 -12.18 8.30
CA GLU A 94 6.78 -12.94 8.74
C GLU A 94 7.87 -13.07 7.67
N GLU A 95 7.52 -13.02 6.38
CA GLU A 95 8.49 -13.09 5.27
C GLU A 95 8.14 -12.07 4.17
N VAL A 96 9.18 -11.48 3.58
CA VAL A 96 9.10 -10.49 2.49
C VAL A 96 10.08 -10.87 1.39
N TYR A 97 9.63 -10.85 0.15
CA TYR A 97 10.48 -10.93 -1.04
C TYR A 97 10.15 -9.77 -1.98
N ALA A 98 11.15 -9.03 -2.46
CA ALA A 98 10.95 -7.84 -3.29
C ALA A 98 11.81 -7.88 -4.55
N LEU A 99 11.21 -7.46 -5.66
CA LEU A 99 11.88 -7.16 -6.92
C LEU A 99 11.66 -5.69 -7.26
N GLY A 100 12.71 -5.05 -7.74
CA GLY A 100 12.72 -3.65 -8.13
C GLY A 100 13.39 -3.44 -9.48
N ALA A 101 12.93 -2.44 -10.22
CA ALA A 101 13.48 -2.04 -11.51
C ALA A 101 13.33 -0.53 -11.73
N VAL A 102 14.13 -0.01 -12.66
CA VAL A 102 14.03 1.36 -13.18
C VAL A 102 13.54 1.29 -14.62
N ASN A 103 12.25 1.49 -14.83
CA ASN A 103 11.57 1.39 -16.12
C ASN A 103 10.99 2.73 -16.59
N ILE A 104 11.07 3.79 -15.79
CA ILE A 104 10.34 5.05 -15.97
C ILE A 104 11.30 6.20 -16.20
N ASP A 105 12.26 6.39 -15.30
CA ASP A 105 13.21 7.51 -15.33
C ASP A 105 14.58 7.07 -14.79
N LYS A 106 15.60 7.15 -15.65
CA LYS A 106 16.96 6.73 -15.29
C LYS A 106 17.61 7.63 -14.25
N GLU A 107 17.15 8.88 -14.11
CA GLU A 107 17.69 9.78 -13.08
C GLU A 107 17.42 9.25 -11.67
N ILE A 108 16.35 8.45 -11.48
CA ILE A 108 16.04 7.79 -10.20
C ILE A 108 17.11 6.75 -9.83
N GLU A 109 17.65 6.03 -10.84
CA GLU A 109 18.73 5.05 -10.65
C GLU A 109 20.01 5.70 -10.14
N GLU A 110 20.31 6.93 -10.59
CA GLU A 110 21.51 7.68 -10.18
C GLU A 110 21.55 7.96 -8.67
N TYR A 111 20.40 7.93 -8.00
CA TYR A 111 20.28 8.10 -6.55
C TYR A 111 20.05 6.78 -5.80
N GLY A 112 20.21 5.64 -6.47
CA GLY A 112 20.07 4.31 -5.86
C GLY A 112 18.63 3.94 -5.49
N ASP A 113 17.64 4.59 -6.09
CA ASP A 113 16.21 4.25 -5.94
C ASP A 113 15.71 3.49 -7.19
N ILE A 114 14.50 2.96 -7.08
CA ILE A 114 13.78 2.29 -8.16
C ILE A 114 12.42 2.97 -8.40
N ASP A 115 11.80 2.69 -9.55
CA ASP A 115 10.53 3.33 -9.92
C ASP A 115 9.38 2.35 -10.14
N THR A 116 9.69 1.04 -10.23
CA THR A 116 8.76 -0.05 -10.46
C THR A 116 9.10 -1.22 -9.56
N SER A 117 8.09 -1.80 -8.91
CA SER A 117 8.31 -2.90 -7.96
C SER A 117 7.21 -3.94 -7.91
N VAL A 118 7.60 -5.14 -7.48
CA VAL A 118 6.70 -6.21 -7.05
C VAL A 118 7.22 -6.81 -5.76
N ILE A 119 6.35 -6.94 -4.77
CA ILE A 119 6.66 -7.52 -3.46
C ILE A 119 5.70 -8.66 -3.18
N SER A 120 6.21 -9.76 -2.64
CA SER A 120 5.44 -10.85 -2.07
C SER A 120 5.56 -10.84 -0.54
N LEU A 121 4.44 -10.96 0.16
CA LEU A 121 4.36 -11.04 1.62
C LEU A 121 3.77 -12.39 2.04
N LYS A 122 4.29 -12.93 3.15
CA LYS A 122 3.70 -14.06 3.88
C LYS A 122 3.41 -13.64 5.31
N PHE A 123 2.20 -13.87 5.76
CA PHE A 123 1.71 -13.57 7.12
C PHE A 123 1.80 -14.81 8.02
N LYS A 124 1.88 -14.59 9.33
CA LYS A 124 1.97 -15.67 10.33
C LYS A 124 0.77 -16.63 10.30
N ASN A 125 -0.42 -16.12 9.98
CA ASN A 125 -1.64 -16.91 9.78
C ASN A 125 -1.69 -17.67 8.45
N GLY A 126 -0.62 -17.62 7.64
CA GLY A 126 -0.50 -18.34 6.37
C GLY A 126 -1.07 -17.61 5.15
N VAL A 127 -1.65 -16.42 5.32
CA VAL A 127 -2.08 -15.59 4.18
C VAL A 127 -0.84 -15.14 3.40
N ILE A 128 -0.91 -15.23 2.07
CA ILE A 128 0.12 -14.72 1.17
C ILE A 128 -0.44 -13.65 0.27
N GLY A 129 0.40 -12.84 -0.36
CA GLY A 129 -0.10 -11.90 -1.35
C GLY A 129 0.95 -10.98 -1.90
N THR A 130 0.53 -10.09 -2.78
CA THR A 130 1.44 -9.23 -3.53
C THR A 130 1.09 -7.75 -3.42
N ILE A 131 2.13 -6.92 -3.53
CA ILE A 131 2.02 -5.48 -3.73
C ILE A 131 2.79 -5.16 -5.02
N ASP A 132 2.17 -4.41 -5.95
CA ASP A 132 2.89 -3.81 -7.08
C ASP A 132 2.83 -2.29 -7.04
N ASN A 133 3.99 -1.64 -7.20
CA ASN A 133 4.08 -0.19 -7.30
C ASN A 133 4.68 0.27 -8.62
N SER A 134 4.25 1.44 -9.06
CA SER A 134 4.86 2.19 -10.15
C SER A 134 4.76 3.68 -9.86
N ARG A 135 5.86 4.40 -10.07
CA ARG A 135 5.88 5.86 -9.97
C ARG A 135 5.13 6.56 -11.11
N ARG A 136 4.68 5.85 -12.16
CA ARG A 136 3.97 6.45 -13.30
C ARG A 136 2.90 5.55 -13.89
N ALA A 137 1.65 5.94 -13.68
CA ALA A 137 0.46 5.49 -14.37
C ALA A 137 -0.17 6.68 -15.10
N VAL A 138 0.03 6.78 -16.41
CA VAL A 138 -0.39 7.94 -17.22
C VAL A 138 -1.92 8.18 -17.22
N TYR A 139 -2.70 7.21 -16.76
CA TYR A 139 -4.15 7.27 -16.62
C TYR A 139 -4.62 7.78 -15.24
N GLY A 140 -3.69 8.19 -14.37
CA GLY A 140 -3.99 8.70 -13.03
C GLY A 140 -3.59 7.74 -11.92
N TYR A 141 -4.10 7.99 -10.71
CA TYR A 141 -3.88 7.11 -9.56
C TYR A 141 -4.52 5.73 -9.79
N ASP A 142 -3.72 4.67 -9.62
CA ASP A 142 -4.20 3.29 -9.54
C ASP A 142 -4.08 2.81 -8.10
N GLN A 143 -5.21 2.64 -7.41
CA GLN A 143 -5.30 2.27 -5.99
C GLN A 143 -6.36 1.18 -5.86
N ARG A 144 -5.95 -0.06 -6.09
CA ARG A 144 -6.83 -1.23 -6.08
C ARG A 144 -6.38 -2.22 -5.02
N CYS A 145 -7.32 -2.97 -4.50
CA CYS A 145 -6.99 -4.16 -3.73
C CYS A 145 -8.03 -5.27 -3.92
N GLU A 146 -7.59 -6.48 -3.67
CA GLU A 146 -8.43 -7.67 -3.58
C GLU A 146 -8.00 -8.50 -2.38
N VAL A 147 -8.97 -9.08 -1.68
CA VAL A 147 -8.76 -10.15 -0.71
C VAL A 147 -9.64 -11.32 -1.10
N PHE A 148 -9.01 -12.44 -1.41
CA PHE A 148 -9.64 -13.73 -1.69
C PHE A 148 -9.61 -14.60 -0.45
N GLY A 149 -10.73 -15.26 -0.16
CA GLY A 149 -10.89 -16.16 0.96
C GLY A 149 -11.78 -17.36 0.65
N SER A 150 -11.93 -18.25 1.63
CA SER A 150 -12.57 -19.56 1.45
C SER A 150 -14.06 -19.53 1.06
N LYS A 151 -14.74 -18.38 1.18
CA LYS A 151 -16.16 -18.22 0.83
C LYS A 151 -16.41 -17.17 -0.26
N GLY A 152 -15.37 -16.55 -0.80
CA GLY A 152 -15.51 -15.53 -1.84
C GLY A 152 -14.33 -14.55 -1.85
N SER A 153 -14.52 -13.42 -2.53
CA SER A 153 -13.56 -12.32 -2.51
C SER A 153 -14.25 -10.97 -2.35
N VAL A 154 -13.48 -9.98 -1.91
CA VAL A 154 -13.87 -8.58 -1.90
C VAL A 154 -12.76 -7.79 -2.59
N SER A 155 -13.14 -6.90 -3.49
CA SER A 155 -12.18 -6.07 -4.22
C SER A 155 -12.71 -4.66 -4.41
N ILE A 156 -11.78 -3.74 -4.62
CA ILE A 156 -12.08 -2.34 -4.95
C ILE A 156 -11.38 -1.98 -6.24
N ASN A 157 -12.08 -1.21 -7.07
CA ASN A 157 -11.54 -0.59 -8.27
C ASN A 157 -11.19 0.87 -7.99
N ASN A 158 -10.61 1.54 -8.99
CA ASN A 158 -10.33 2.96 -8.90
C ASN A 158 -11.61 3.80 -8.75
N ASN A 159 -11.50 4.87 -7.98
CA ASN A 159 -12.52 5.91 -7.91
C ASN A 159 -12.35 6.86 -9.10
N TYR A 160 -13.29 6.82 -10.03
CA TYR A 160 -13.37 7.79 -11.12
C TYR A 160 -14.27 8.98 -10.75
N PRO A 161 -14.07 10.17 -11.36
CA PRO A 161 -14.92 11.33 -11.08
C PRO A 161 -16.41 11.11 -11.34
N ASN A 162 -16.76 10.17 -12.22
CA ASN A 162 -18.12 9.71 -12.43
C ASN A 162 -18.12 8.25 -12.92
N SER A 163 -19.26 7.58 -12.78
CA SER A 163 -19.52 6.23 -13.28
C SER A 163 -20.38 6.24 -14.54
N ALA A 164 -20.43 7.35 -15.29
CA ALA A 164 -21.33 7.49 -16.42
C ALA A 164 -20.87 6.60 -17.58
N VAL A 165 -21.77 5.75 -18.05
CA VAL A 165 -21.59 4.98 -19.28
C VAL A 165 -22.46 5.64 -20.34
N VAL A 166 -21.84 6.21 -21.37
CA VAL A 166 -22.55 6.77 -22.52
C VAL A 166 -22.69 5.67 -23.56
N SER A 167 -23.90 5.18 -23.75
CA SER A 167 -24.24 4.20 -24.78
C SER A 167 -25.11 4.88 -25.84
N THR A 168 -24.51 5.24 -26.97
CA THR A 168 -25.21 5.77 -28.14
C THR A 168 -25.57 4.63 -29.10
N ALA A 169 -26.50 4.90 -30.02
CA ALA A 169 -26.80 3.98 -31.12
C ALA A 169 -25.72 4.02 -32.23
N GLU A 170 -24.83 5.03 -32.17
CA GLU A 170 -23.54 5.08 -32.87
C GLU A 170 -22.44 4.42 -32.04
#